data_AF-A0A962BSW1-F1
#
_entry.id   AF-A0A962BSW1-F1
#
_cell.length_a   1.000
_cell.length_b   1.000
_cell.length_c   1.000
_cell.angle_alpha   90.00
_cell.angle_beta   90.00
_cell.angle_gamma   90.00
#
_symmetry.space_group_name_H-M   'P 1'
#
loop_
_entity.id
_entity.type
_entity.pdbx_description
1 polymer ?
#
loop_
_entity_poly.entity_id
_entity_poly.type
_entity_poly.pdbx_seq_one_letter_code
_entity_poly.pdbx_strand_id
1 'polypeptide(L)'
;MQSYKITEHFYDMVVVGAGGAGLRATFGLASKGLNTACITKVFPTRSHTVAAQGGISAALGNMGEDDWRFHFYDTIKGSDWLGDQDAIEYMCKEAPAAVIELEHYGVPFSRTDEGKIYQRPFGGMTTHYGQGTAQRTCAAADRTGHAMLHTLYQQSLKHDARFYIEYFATDLIMDEEGVCRGVMALDMNEGELHIFRAQGVVLATGGYGRAYFSCTSAHTCTGDGGGMVLRAGLPLQDLEFVQFHPTGIYGAGCLITEGVRGEGGYLTNSKGERFMERYAPNAKDLASRDVVSRA
;
A
#
# COMPACT_ATOMS: atom_id res chain seq x y z
N MET A 1 20.44 -27.75 28.49
CA MET A 1 19.26 -27.01 27.98
C MET A 1 18.60 -27.88 26.93
N GLN A 2 17.31 -28.19 27.06
CA GLN A 2 16.58 -28.81 25.95
C GLN A 2 16.55 -27.81 24.79
N SER A 3 16.91 -28.25 23.60
CA SER A 3 16.80 -27.45 22.38
C SER A 3 15.33 -27.06 22.16
N TYR A 4 15.07 -25.85 21.68
CA TYR A 4 13.73 -25.44 21.27
C TYR A 4 13.17 -26.43 20.25
N LYS A 5 11.88 -26.76 20.35
CA LYS A 5 11.17 -27.50 19.29
C LYS A 5 11.02 -26.55 18.09
N ILE A 6 11.52 -26.97 16.94
CA ILE A 6 11.42 -26.22 15.70
C ILE A 6 10.68 -27.06 14.67
N THR A 7 9.61 -26.53 14.10
CA THR A 7 8.86 -27.17 13.03
C THR A 7 9.32 -26.64 11.68
N GLU A 8 9.76 -27.53 10.78
CA GLU A 8 10.19 -27.15 9.43
C GLU A 8 9.08 -27.31 8.39
N HIS A 9 8.98 -26.34 7.48
CA HIS A 9 8.06 -26.32 6.36
C HIS A 9 8.82 -26.08 5.06
N PHE A 10 8.34 -26.65 3.96
CA PHE A 10 8.95 -26.53 2.63
C PHE A 10 7.91 -26.03 1.61
N TYR A 11 8.23 -24.93 0.94
CA TYR A 11 7.39 -24.26 -0.05
C TYR A 11 8.22 -23.85 -1.27
N ASP A 12 7.57 -23.60 -2.40
CA ASP A 12 8.25 -22.93 -3.52
C ASP A 12 8.47 -21.46 -3.17
N MET A 13 7.43 -20.81 -2.62
CA MET A 13 7.40 -19.40 -2.29
C MET A 13 6.85 -19.16 -0.88
N VAL A 14 7.47 -18.23 -0.16
CA VAL A 14 6.95 -17.69 1.11
C VAL A 14 6.68 -16.21 0.95
N VAL A 15 5.46 -15.77 1.27
CA VAL A 15 5.09 -14.36 1.34
C VAL A 15 4.93 -13.97 2.81
N VAL A 16 5.65 -12.94 3.26
CA VAL A 16 5.58 -12.41 4.62
C VAL A 16 4.78 -11.12 4.63
N GLY A 17 3.55 -11.18 5.15
CA GLY A 17 2.58 -10.10 5.22
C GLY A 17 1.35 -10.39 4.36
N ALA A 18 0.16 -10.11 4.91
CA ALA A 18 -1.13 -10.34 4.26
C ALA A 18 -1.94 -9.05 4.07
N GLY A 19 -1.26 -7.94 3.78
CA GLY A 19 -1.89 -6.71 3.27
C GLY A 19 -2.26 -6.83 1.79
N GLY A 20 -2.63 -5.71 1.15
CA GLY A 20 -3.00 -5.72 -0.27
C GLY A 20 -1.93 -6.32 -1.19
N ALA A 21 -0.67 -5.89 -1.03
CA ALA A 21 0.45 -6.42 -1.81
C ALA A 21 0.71 -7.91 -1.53
N GLY A 22 0.73 -8.29 -0.25
CA GLY A 22 0.97 -9.67 0.17
C GLY A 22 -0.09 -10.63 -0.35
N LEU A 23 -1.37 -10.30 -0.20
CA LEU A 23 -2.47 -11.12 -0.72
C LEU A 23 -2.42 -11.24 -2.24
N ARG A 24 -2.21 -10.14 -2.97
CA ARG A 24 -2.10 -10.15 -4.44
C ARG A 24 -0.95 -11.01 -4.94
N ALA A 25 0.19 -10.98 -4.23
CA ALA A 25 1.33 -11.85 -4.51
C ALA A 25 1.00 -13.31 -4.19
N THR A 26 0.47 -13.59 -3.00
CA THR A 26 0.13 -14.95 -2.54
C THR A 26 -0.77 -15.68 -3.52
N PHE A 27 -1.93 -15.09 -3.88
CA PHE A 27 -2.83 -15.79 -4.79
C PHE A 27 -2.33 -15.76 -6.24
N GLY A 28 -1.57 -14.75 -6.64
CA GLY A 28 -0.97 -14.70 -7.98
C GLY A 28 0.11 -15.76 -8.19
N LEU A 29 0.85 -16.12 -7.14
CA LEU A 29 1.80 -17.23 -7.14
C LEU A 29 1.06 -18.58 -7.12
N ALA A 30 0.07 -18.72 -6.23
CA ALA A 30 -0.73 -19.94 -6.13
C ALA A 30 -1.54 -20.22 -7.43
N SER A 31 -2.08 -19.19 -8.09
CA SER A 31 -2.79 -19.33 -9.36
C SER A 31 -1.89 -19.80 -10.51
N LYS A 32 -0.57 -19.65 -10.37
CA LYS A 32 0.44 -20.18 -11.30
C LYS A 32 0.90 -21.58 -10.92
N GLY A 33 0.31 -22.21 -9.89
CA GLY A 33 0.62 -23.56 -9.45
C GLY A 33 1.82 -23.68 -8.50
N LEU A 34 2.33 -22.56 -7.98
CA LEU A 34 3.44 -22.58 -7.02
C LEU A 34 2.91 -22.87 -5.61
N ASN A 35 3.51 -23.85 -4.91
CA ASN A 35 3.18 -24.14 -3.53
C ASN A 35 3.62 -22.96 -2.64
N THR A 36 2.63 -22.18 -2.17
CA THR A 36 2.87 -20.87 -1.58
C THR A 36 2.35 -20.79 -0.15
N ALA A 37 3.21 -20.37 0.77
CA ALA A 37 2.83 -20.00 2.13
C ALA A 37 2.68 -18.49 2.29
N CYS A 38 1.66 -18.04 3.00
CA CYS A 38 1.49 -16.65 3.44
C CYS A 38 1.55 -16.57 4.96
N ILE A 39 2.59 -15.93 5.48
CA ILE A 39 2.83 -15.75 6.91
C ILE A 39 2.37 -14.35 7.29
N THR A 40 1.54 -14.20 8.32
CA THR A 40 1.05 -12.89 8.75
C THR A 40 0.88 -12.80 10.25
N LYS A 41 1.38 -11.72 10.86
CA LYS A 41 1.29 -11.48 12.32
C LYS A 41 -0.08 -11.02 12.80
N VAL A 42 -1.01 -10.75 11.88
CA VAL A 42 -2.42 -10.48 12.20
C VAL A 42 -3.29 -11.21 11.21
N PHE A 43 -4.56 -11.44 11.55
CA PHE A 43 -5.54 -11.90 10.58
C PHE A 43 -5.53 -10.98 9.33
N PRO A 44 -5.52 -11.51 8.09
CA PRO A 44 -5.26 -10.72 6.87
C PRO A 44 -6.06 -9.41 6.75
N THR A 45 -7.36 -9.42 7.05
CA THR A 45 -8.22 -8.23 6.95
C THR A 45 -8.02 -7.20 8.08
N ARG A 46 -7.10 -7.45 9.01
CA ARG A 46 -6.61 -6.50 10.03
C ARG A 46 -5.35 -5.77 9.61
N SER A 47 -4.78 -6.10 8.44
CA SER A 47 -3.65 -5.38 7.85
C SER A 47 -4.00 -3.91 7.59
N HIS A 48 -3.02 -3.02 7.70
CA HIS A 48 -3.26 -1.57 7.63
C HIS A 48 -3.86 -1.09 6.29
N THR A 49 -3.72 -1.86 5.20
CA THR A 49 -4.44 -1.62 3.94
C THR A 49 -5.95 -1.42 4.15
N VAL A 50 -6.56 -2.07 5.15
CA VAL A 50 -8.00 -1.93 5.47
C VAL A 50 -8.40 -0.48 5.78
N ALA A 51 -7.46 0.32 6.29
CA ALA A 51 -7.68 1.70 6.70
C ALA A 51 -7.46 2.71 5.57
N ALA A 52 -7.06 2.28 4.36
CA ALA A 52 -6.93 3.19 3.23
C ALA A 52 -8.32 3.66 2.76
N GLN A 53 -8.43 4.97 2.51
CA GLN A 53 -9.74 5.62 2.28
C GLN A 53 -9.90 6.08 0.83
N GLY A 54 -9.11 7.08 0.42
CA GLY A 54 -9.34 7.92 -0.75
C GLY A 54 -9.53 7.21 -2.09
N GLY A 55 -8.77 6.16 -2.37
CA GLY A 55 -8.91 5.38 -3.60
C GLY A 55 -7.60 4.81 -4.13
N ILE A 56 -7.64 4.38 -5.39
CA ILE A 56 -6.51 3.89 -6.18
C ILE A 56 -6.46 4.62 -7.54
N SER A 57 -5.30 5.14 -7.90
CA SER A 57 -5.13 5.94 -9.11
C SER A 57 -4.99 5.06 -10.36
N ALA A 58 -5.83 5.30 -11.37
CA ALA A 58 -5.69 4.69 -12.69
C ALA A 58 -6.30 5.59 -13.77
N ALA A 59 -5.60 5.76 -14.89
CA ALA A 59 -6.07 6.56 -16.02
C ALA A 59 -7.13 5.81 -16.84
N LEU A 60 -8.31 5.59 -16.25
CA LEU A 60 -9.45 4.92 -16.91
C LEU A 60 -10.23 5.85 -17.83
N GLY A 61 -10.14 7.17 -17.62
CA GLY A 61 -10.88 8.16 -18.41
C GLY A 61 -12.40 8.11 -18.22
N ASN A 62 -12.90 7.66 -17.06
CA ASN A 62 -14.34 7.53 -16.81
C ASN A 62 -15.02 8.86 -16.45
N MET A 63 -14.24 9.88 -16.08
CA MET A 63 -14.72 11.20 -15.64
C MET A 63 -14.26 12.35 -16.54
N GLY A 64 -13.63 12.03 -17.67
CA GLY A 64 -13.00 12.97 -18.59
C GLY A 64 -11.84 12.34 -19.34
N GLU A 65 -11.26 13.07 -20.29
CA GLU A 65 -10.04 12.64 -20.98
C GLU A 65 -8.90 12.39 -19.98
N ASP A 66 -8.25 11.23 -20.11
CA ASP A 66 -7.05 10.91 -19.34
C ASP A 66 -6.10 10.07 -20.17
N ASP A 67 -4.83 10.07 -19.75
CA ASP A 67 -3.77 9.29 -20.36
C ASP A 67 -2.80 8.82 -19.27
N TRP A 68 -2.37 7.55 -19.34
CA TRP A 68 -1.42 7.02 -18.38
C TRP A 68 -0.09 7.80 -18.37
N ARG A 69 0.26 8.47 -19.47
CA ARG A 69 1.44 9.36 -19.58
C ARG A 69 1.28 10.65 -18.78
N PHE A 70 0.05 11.12 -18.56
CA PHE A 70 -0.21 12.24 -17.64
C PHE A 70 -0.02 11.79 -16.19
N HIS A 71 -0.52 10.60 -15.84
CA HIS A 71 -0.27 9.98 -14.53
C HIS A 71 1.23 9.74 -14.27
N PHE A 72 1.96 9.29 -15.30
CA PHE A 72 3.41 9.14 -15.30
C PHE A 72 4.14 10.46 -14.99
N TYR A 73 3.79 11.53 -15.71
CA TYR A 73 4.32 12.87 -15.47
C TYR A 73 4.07 13.37 -14.04
N ASP A 74 2.82 13.25 -13.57
CA ASP A 74 2.45 13.68 -12.21
C ASP A 74 3.23 12.92 -11.15
N THR A 75 3.52 11.64 -11.38
CA THR A 75 4.24 10.79 -10.42
C THR A 75 5.74 11.10 -10.40
N ILE A 76 6.37 11.37 -11.55
CA ILE A 76 7.77 11.83 -11.60
C ILE A 76 7.92 13.19 -10.91
N LYS A 77 7.02 14.12 -11.21
CA LYS A 77 7.03 15.44 -10.57
C LYS A 77 6.76 15.33 -9.07
N GLY A 78 5.79 14.49 -8.69
CA GLY A 78 5.41 14.27 -7.30
C GLY A 78 6.46 13.54 -6.46
N SER A 79 7.34 12.76 -7.09
CA SER A 79 8.51 12.16 -6.44
C SER A 79 9.72 13.10 -6.35
N ASP A 80 9.55 14.36 -6.76
CA ASP A 80 10.62 15.36 -6.85
C ASP A 80 11.83 14.84 -7.65
N TRP A 81 11.54 14.13 -8.76
CA TRP A 81 12.51 13.49 -9.65
C TRP A 81 13.41 12.42 -9.01
N LEU A 82 13.17 12.03 -7.76
CA LEU A 82 13.91 10.95 -7.11
C LEU A 82 13.43 9.56 -7.54
N GLY A 83 12.17 9.44 -7.97
CA GLY A 83 11.60 8.14 -8.31
C GLY A 83 12.12 7.57 -9.64
N ASP A 84 12.42 6.27 -9.65
CA ASP A 84 12.89 5.54 -10.82
C ASP A 84 11.83 5.50 -11.92
N GLN A 85 12.13 6.11 -13.07
CA GLN A 85 11.12 6.36 -14.10
C GLN A 85 10.68 5.09 -14.84
N ASP A 86 11.52 4.05 -14.92
CA ASP A 86 11.13 2.76 -15.49
C ASP A 86 10.08 2.04 -14.63
N ALA A 87 10.25 2.07 -13.30
CA ALA A 87 9.27 1.56 -12.35
C ALA A 87 7.97 2.37 -12.36
N ILE A 88 8.07 3.71 -12.41
CA ILE A 88 6.89 4.58 -12.50
C ILE A 88 6.16 4.37 -13.83
N GLU A 89 6.87 4.21 -14.95
CA GLU A 89 6.27 3.92 -16.26
C GLU A 89 5.46 2.63 -16.19
N TYR A 90 6.06 1.54 -15.69
CA TYR A 90 5.39 0.26 -15.52
C TYR A 90 4.12 0.41 -14.66
N MET A 91 4.23 1.05 -13.50
CA MET A 91 3.11 1.25 -12.59
C MET A 91 1.96 2.02 -13.26
N CYS A 92 2.25 3.17 -13.88
CA CYS A 92 1.21 4.02 -14.47
C CYS A 92 0.56 3.37 -15.68
N LYS A 93 1.33 2.65 -16.50
CA LYS A 93 0.85 1.94 -17.69
C LYS A 93 -0.03 0.72 -17.34
N GLU A 94 0.34 -0.02 -16.30
CA GLU A 94 -0.41 -1.21 -15.85
C GLU A 94 -1.63 -0.86 -14.95
N ALA A 95 -1.66 0.35 -14.36
CA ALA A 95 -2.71 0.75 -13.43
C ALA A 95 -4.15 0.56 -13.97
N PRO A 96 -4.50 0.92 -15.22
CA PRO A 96 -5.82 0.64 -15.77
C PRO A 96 -6.20 -0.84 -15.72
N ALA A 97 -5.32 -1.73 -16.22
CA ALA A 97 -5.57 -3.16 -16.24
C ALA A 97 -5.68 -3.74 -14.83
N ALA A 98 -4.81 -3.32 -13.91
CA ALA A 98 -4.84 -3.76 -12.52
C ALA A 98 -6.13 -3.34 -11.78
N VAL A 99 -6.65 -2.13 -12.01
CA VAL A 99 -7.90 -1.68 -11.40
C VAL A 99 -9.12 -2.41 -11.99
N ILE A 100 -9.12 -2.67 -13.29
CA ILE A 100 -10.17 -3.49 -13.93
C ILE A 100 -10.13 -4.92 -13.41
N GLU A 101 -8.94 -5.49 -13.19
CA GLU A 101 -8.79 -6.81 -12.57
C GLU A 101 -9.44 -6.85 -11.16
N LEU A 102 -9.21 -5.81 -10.35
CA LEU A 102 -9.85 -5.68 -9.04
C LEU A 102 -11.39 -5.60 -9.13
N GLU A 103 -11.91 -4.88 -10.12
CA GLU A 103 -13.35 -4.79 -10.36
C GLU A 103 -13.93 -6.16 -10.74
N HIS A 104 -13.28 -6.90 -11.63
CA HIS A 104 -13.66 -8.27 -12.00
C HIS A 104 -13.55 -9.27 -10.83
N TYR A 105 -12.64 -9.03 -9.88
CA TYR A 105 -12.59 -9.76 -8.62
C TYR A 105 -13.74 -9.41 -7.66
N GLY A 106 -14.51 -8.37 -7.95
CA GLY A 106 -15.69 -7.98 -7.19
C GLY A 106 -15.46 -6.83 -6.22
N VAL A 107 -14.40 -6.02 -6.40
CA VAL A 107 -14.25 -4.80 -5.59
C VAL A 107 -15.46 -3.88 -5.87
N PRO A 108 -16.25 -3.51 -4.85
CA PRO A 108 -17.45 -2.71 -5.01
C PRO A 108 -17.14 -1.22 -5.20
N PHE A 109 -16.49 -0.87 -6.31
CA PHE A 109 -16.27 0.53 -6.66
C PHE A 109 -17.59 1.28 -6.79
N SER A 110 -17.59 2.55 -6.35
CA SER A 110 -18.66 3.50 -6.63
C SER A 110 -18.81 3.67 -8.15
N ARG A 111 -20.01 4.05 -8.61
CA ARG A 111 -20.34 4.08 -10.04
C ARG A 111 -20.68 5.47 -10.52
N THR A 112 -20.36 5.73 -11.79
CA THR A 112 -20.93 6.85 -12.54
C THR A 112 -22.35 6.52 -13.00
N ASP A 113 -23.08 7.50 -13.53
CA ASP A 113 -24.42 7.29 -14.11
C ASP A 113 -24.40 6.31 -15.30
N GLU A 114 -23.26 6.17 -15.97
CA GLU A 114 -23.03 5.20 -17.05
C GLU A 114 -22.68 3.79 -16.56
N GLY A 115 -22.62 3.55 -15.24
CA GLY A 115 -22.25 2.27 -14.65
C GLY A 115 -20.74 1.97 -14.64
N LYS A 116 -19.90 2.93 -15.03
CA LYS A 116 -18.43 2.81 -14.98
C LYS A 116 -17.92 3.07 -13.56
N ILE A 117 -16.66 2.74 -13.30
CA ILE A 117 -16.00 3.04 -12.02
C ILE A 117 -15.91 4.56 -11.82
N TYR A 118 -16.47 5.07 -10.72
CA TYR A 118 -16.35 6.46 -10.30
C TYR A 118 -14.90 6.81 -9.96
N GLN A 119 -14.46 7.98 -10.43
CA GLN A 119 -13.15 8.54 -10.13
C GLN A 119 -13.30 9.95 -9.55
N ARG A 120 -12.42 10.35 -8.64
CA ARG A 120 -12.47 11.68 -8.01
C ARG A 120 -11.15 12.46 -8.16
N PRO A 121 -11.17 13.79 -7.98
CA PRO A 121 -9.94 14.58 -7.84
C PRO A 121 -9.12 14.14 -6.61
N PHE A 122 -7.80 14.30 -6.70
CA PHE A 122 -6.87 14.02 -5.60
C PHE A 122 -5.61 14.87 -5.74
N GLY A 123 -4.78 14.95 -4.70
CA GLY A 123 -3.62 15.83 -4.68
C GLY A 123 -2.63 15.54 -5.80
N GLY A 124 -2.17 16.60 -6.48
CA GLY A 124 -1.11 16.52 -7.49
C GLY A 124 -1.50 15.88 -8.83
N MET A 125 -2.79 15.65 -9.10
CA MET A 125 -3.24 14.98 -10.33
C MET A 125 -3.68 15.98 -11.40
N THR A 126 -3.02 15.94 -12.56
CA THR A 126 -3.23 16.89 -13.66
C THR A 126 -3.42 16.20 -15.02
N THR A 127 -4.06 16.89 -15.96
CA THR A 127 -4.09 16.49 -17.39
C THR A 127 -3.14 17.36 -18.21
N HIS A 128 -2.75 16.88 -19.39
CA HIS A 128 -1.87 17.57 -20.33
C HIS A 128 -0.58 18.12 -19.67
N TYR A 129 0.11 17.28 -18.90
CA TYR A 129 1.41 17.58 -18.29
C TYR A 129 1.41 18.84 -17.39
N GLY A 130 0.40 18.96 -16.52
CA GLY A 130 0.31 20.04 -15.54
C GLY A 130 -0.66 21.17 -15.86
N GLN A 131 -1.42 21.09 -16.97
CA GLN A 131 -2.25 22.19 -17.45
C GLN A 131 -3.71 22.12 -16.96
N GLY A 132 -4.28 20.92 -16.82
CA GLY A 132 -5.65 20.72 -16.36
C GLY A 132 -5.73 19.89 -15.07
N THR A 133 -6.94 19.71 -14.54
CA THR A 133 -7.20 18.87 -13.35
C THR A 133 -7.65 17.48 -13.79
N ALA A 134 -7.03 16.44 -13.24
CA ALA A 134 -7.43 15.06 -13.51
C ALA A 134 -8.32 14.48 -12.42
N GLN A 135 -9.23 13.60 -12.81
CA GLN A 135 -10.07 12.80 -11.92
C GLN A 135 -9.78 11.32 -12.16
N ARG A 136 -8.74 10.81 -11.53
CA ARG A 136 -8.25 9.44 -11.79
C ARG A 136 -8.17 8.53 -10.56
N THR A 137 -8.62 9.00 -9.40
CA THR A 137 -8.66 8.19 -8.19
C THR A 137 -9.95 7.39 -8.13
N CYS A 138 -9.87 6.11 -8.49
CA CYS A 138 -10.97 5.15 -8.44
C CYS A 138 -11.31 4.84 -6.98
N ALA A 139 -12.59 4.92 -6.61
CA ALA A 139 -12.98 4.88 -5.20
C ALA A 139 -14.20 4.00 -4.92
N ALA A 140 -14.21 3.35 -3.76
CA ALA A 140 -15.39 2.74 -3.15
C ALA A 140 -15.80 3.57 -1.94
N ALA A 141 -16.61 4.61 -2.19
CA ALA A 141 -16.83 5.70 -1.23
C ALA A 141 -15.49 6.19 -0.64
N ASP A 142 -15.35 6.25 0.67
CA ASP A 142 -14.12 6.58 1.40
C ASP A 142 -13.52 5.35 2.11
N ARG A 143 -13.85 4.14 1.62
CA ARG A 143 -13.45 2.85 2.23
C ARG A 143 -12.77 1.93 1.22
N THR A 144 -12.05 2.50 0.27
CA THR A 144 -11.47 1.75 -0.85
C THR A 144 -10.49 0.67 -0.38
N GLY A 145 -9.67 0.95 0.63
CA GLY A 145 -8.76 -0.02 1.23
C GLY A 145 -9.47 -1.20 1.89
N HIS A 146 -10.57 -0.93 2.61
CA HIS A 146 -11.41 -1.98 3.18
C HIS A 146 -12.00 -2.88 2.09
N ALA A 147 -12.62 -2.27 1.07
CA ALA A 147 -13.21 -2.98 -0.06
C ALA A 147 -12.18 -3.85 -0.80
N MET A 148 -11.01 -3.29 -1.11
CA MET A 148 -9.92 -4.00 -1.77
C MET A 148 -9.39 -5.16 -0.91
N LEU A 149 -9.09 -4.91 0.37
CA LEU A 149 -8.46 -5.93 1.21
C LEU A 149 -9.38 -7.13 1.44
N HIS A 150 -10.67 -6.89 1.69
CA HIS A 150 -11.65 -7.97 1.82
C HIS A 150 -11.81 -8.75 0.52
N THR A 151 -11.88 -8.07 -0.61
CA THR A 151 -11.98 -8.73 -1.93
C THR A 151 -10.74 -9.58 -2.21
N LEU A 152 -9.54 -9.04 -2.01
CA LEU A 152 -8.29 -9.77 -2.22
C LEU A 152 -8.20 -10.99 -1.31
N TYR A 153 -8.60 -10.86 -0.03
CA TYR A 153 -8.63 -12.00 0.89
C TYR A 153 -9.61 -13.08 0.41
N GLN A 154 -10.81 -12.70 -0.03
CA GLN A 154 -11.78 -13.64 -0.61
C GLN A 154 -11.26 -14.33 -1.87
N GLN A 155 -10.54 -13.61 -2.75
CA GLN A 155 -9.91 -14.23 -3.91
C GLN A 155 -8.81 -15.19 -3.48
N SER A 156 -7.97 -14.85 -2.50
CA SER A 156 -6.95 -15.76 -1.99
C SER A 156 -7.52 -17.07 -1.46
N LEU A 157 -8.72 -17.06 -0.87
CA LEU A 157 -9.40 -18.28 -0.39
C LEU A 157 -9.88 -19.21 -1.52
N LYS A 158 -9.93 -18.75 -2.78
CA LYS A 158 -10.27 -19.59 -3.93
C LYS A 158 -9.09 -20.39 -4.47
N HIS A 159 -7.87 -20.11 -3.97
CA HIS A 159 -6.64 -20.73 -4.43
C HIS A 159 -5.99 -21.54 -3.32
N ASP A 160 -5.17 -22.52 -3.69
CA ASP A 160 -4.48 -23.42 -2.75
C ASP A 160 -3.25 -22.78 -2.09
N ALA A 161 -3.37 -21.53 -1.62
CA ALA A 161 -2.35 -20.89 -0.81
C ALA A 161 -2.54 -21.23 0.68
N ARG A 162 -1.46 -21.58 1.38
CA ARG A 162 -1.53 -21.93 2.81
C ARG A 162 -1.24 -20.71 3.68
N PHE A 163 -2.19 -20.35 4.52
CA PHE A 163 -2.05 -19.22 5.44
C PHE A 163 -1.58 -19.67 6.82
N TYR A 164 -0.56 -18.98 7.33
CA TYR A 164 -0.06 -19.06 8.70
C TYR A 164 -0.40 -17.74 9.38
N ILE A 165 -1.58 -17.73 9.99
CA ILE A 165 -2.20 -16.54 10.59
C ILE A 165 -1.73 -16.42 12.04
N GLU A 166 -1.40 -15.20 12.45
CA GLU A 166 -0.83 -14.89 13.76
C GLU A 166 0.53 -15.56 13.97
N TYR A 167 1.33 -15.58 12.90
CA TYR A 167 2.74 -15.94 12.93
C TYR A 167 3.62 -14.69 12.78
N PHE A 168 4.54 -14.49 13.70
CA PHE A 168 5.46 -13.35 13.69
C PHE A 168 6.79 -13.75 13.06
N ALA A 169 7.05 -13.31 11.83
CA ALA A 169 8.35 -13.53 11.19
C ALA A 169 9.45 -12.73 11.89
N THR A 170 10.53 -13.40 12.30
CA THR A 170 11.60 -12.81 13.10
C THR A 170 12.80 -12.41 12.26
N ASP A 171 13.28 -13.30 11.38
CA ASP A 171 14.49 -13.12 10.59
C ASP A 171 14.44 -13.86 9.26
N LEU A 172 15.18 -13.33 8.27
CA LEU A 172 15.51 -14.05 7.03
C LEU A 172 16.55 -15.13 7.33
N ILE A 173 16.44 -16.25 6.64
CA ILE A 173 17.46 -17.30 6.65
C ILE A 173 18.32 -17.11 5.40
N MET A 174 19.59 -16.76 5.59
CA MET A 174 20.55 -16.54 4.51
C MET A 174 21.55 -17.69 4.47
N ASP A 175 21.97 -18.12 3.28
CA ASP A 175 23.10 -19.05 3.12
C ASP A 175 24.46 -18.33 3.07
N GLU A 176 25.54 -19.10 2.96
CA GLU A 176 26.92 -18.59 2.95
C GLU A 176 27.21 -17.74 1.70
N GLU A 177 26.47 -17.96 0.62
CA GLU A 177 26.52 -17.19 -0.62
C GLU A 177 25.67 -15.90 -0.59
N GLY A 178 24.96 -15.64 0.52
CA GLY A 178 24.12 -14.45 0.69
C GLY A 178 22.73 -14.56 0.05
N VAL A 179 22.28 -15.76 -0.31
CA VAL A 179 20.95 -16.02 -0.88
C VAL A 179 19.95 -16.29 0.23
N CYS A 180 18.77 -15.68 0.14
CA CYS A 180 17.67 -15.96 1.07
C CYS A 180 17.07 -17.35 0.80
N ARG A 181 17.03 -18.21 1.82
CA ARG A 181 16.52 -19.59 1.78
C ARG A 181 15.24 -19.80 2.57
N GLY A 182 14.66 -18.72 3.10
CA GLY A 182 13.46 -18.82 3.91
C GLY A 182 13.38 -17.77 5.02
N VAL A 183 12.46 -18.02 5.95
CA VAL A 183 12.25 -17.19 7.14
C VAL A 183 12.02 -18.02 8.38
N MET A 184 12.46 -17.50 9.52
CA MET A 184 12.07 -17.99 10.84
C MET A 184 10.84 -17.20 11.31
N ALA A 185 9.88 -17.88 11.94
CA ALA A 185 8.72 -17.24 12.54
C ALA A 185 8.34 -17.89 13.87
N LEU A 186 7.71 -17.10 14.73
CA LEU A 186 7.08 -17.52 15.97
C LEU A 186 5.57 -17.71 15.74
N ASP A 187 5.05 -18.90 16.01
CA ASP A 187 3.61 -19.09 16.18
C ASP A 187 3.19 -18.36 17.47
N MET A 188 2.38 -17.31 17.35
CA MET A 188 2.00 -16.51 18.52
C MET A 188 0.93 -17.19 19.39
N ASN A 189 0.24 -18.22 18.88
CA ASN A 189 -0.75 -18.97 19.62
C ASN A 189 -0.09 -20.07 20.47
N GLU A 190 0.86 -20.81 19.91
CA GLU A 190 1.51 -21.93 20.59
C GLU A 190 2.87 -21.56 21.23
N GLY A 191 3.48 -20.46 20.80
CA GLY A 191 4.83 -20.06 21.23
C GLY A 191 5.94 -20.93 20.63
N GLU A 192 5.66 -21.68 19.56
CA GLU A 192 6.61 -22.55 18.88
C GLU A 192 7.35 -21.81 17.76
N LEU A 193 8.61 -22.20 17.52
CA LEU A 193 9.42 -21.68 16.42
C LEU A 193 9.24 -22.51 15.16
N HIS A 194 9.11 -21.83 14.03
CA HIS A 194 8.89 -22.43 12.73
C HIS A 194 9.92 -21.91 11.73
N ILE A 195 10.48 -22.83 10.94
CA ILE A 195 11.36 -22.51 9.81
C ILE A 195 10.58 -22.77 8.53
N PHE A 196 10.48 -21.76 7.68
CA PHE A 196 9.85 -21.84 6.38
C PHE A 196 10.91 -21.77 5.30
N ARG A 197 11.30 -22.92 4.74
CA ARG A 197 12.26 -23.00 3.63
C ARG A 197 11.54 -22.76 2.31
N ALA A 198 12.13 -21.91 1.46
CA ALA A 198 11.57 -21.59 0.16
C ALA A 198 12.65 -21.27 -0.89
N GLN A 199 12.29 -21.39 -2.17
CA GLN A 199 13.14 -20.93 -3.27
C GLN A 199 13.10 -19.40 -3.40
N GLY A 200 12.00 -18.77 -2.99
CA GLY A 200 11.87 -17.31 -2.95
C GLY A 200 11.06 -16.83 -1.75
N VAL A 201 11.45 -15.66 -1.23
CA VAL A 201 10.76 -14.96 -0.14
C VAL A 201 10.32 -13.58 -0.62
N VAL A 202 9.04 -13.26 -0.45
CA VAL A 202 8.46 -11.95 -0.74
C VAL A 202 8.16 -11.25 0.58
N LEU A 203 8.84 -10.12 0.86
CA LEU A 203 8.52 -9.27 2.00
C LEU A 203 7.45 -8.25 1.61
N ALA A 204 6.27 -8.37 2.23
CA ALA A 204 5.12 -7.49 2.06
C ALA A 204 4.60 -6.99 3.42
N THR A 205 5.52 -6.63 4.32
CA THR A 205 5.27 -6.40 5.76
C THR A 205 4.69 -5.02 6.11
N GLY A 206 4.51 -4.14 5.12
CA GLY A 206 4.05 -2.77 5.35
C GLY A 206 5.13 -1.83 5.88
N GLY A 207 4.72 -0.61 6.27
CA GLY A 207 5.61 0.46 6.70
C GLY A 207 5.92 0.51 8.21
N TYR A 208 6.57 1.59 8.62
CA TYR A 208 7.13 1.80 9.97
C TYR A 208 6.63 3.08 10.67
N GLY A 209 5.43 3.56 10.36
CA GLY A 209 4.92 4.83 10.92
C GLY A 209 4.89 4.91 12.45
N ARG A 210 4.89 3.77 13.15
CA ARG A 210 5.00 3.72 14.61
C ARG A 210 6.37 4.08 15.18
N ALA A 211 7.34 4.42 14.33
CA ALA A 211 8.56 5.12 14.75
C ALA A 211 8.27 6.56 15.25
N TYR A 212 7.12 7.14 14.90
CA TYR A 212 6.71 8.49 15.31
C TYR A 212 5.71 8.45 16.46
N PHE A 213 5.73 9.48 17.30
CA PHE A 213 4.83 9.62 18.44
C PHE A 213 3.36 9.73 18.03
N SER A 214 3.07 10.50 16.98
CA SER A 214 1.75 10.65 16.37
C SER A 214 1.81 10.19 14.92
N CYS A 215 0.94 9.25 14.56
CA CYS A 215 0.87 8.70 13.20
C CYS A 215 -0.56 8.22 12.90
N THR A 216 -0.91 8.20 11.61
CA THR A 216 -2.14 7.55 11.12
C THR A 216 -2.03 6.03 11.09
N SER A 217 -0.81 5.50 11.21
CA SER A 217 -0.51 4.08 11.08
C SER A 217 -1.09 3.25 12.24
N ALA A 218 -1.52 2.04 11.90
CA ALA A 218 -1.93 1.05 12.91
C ALA A 218 -0.76 0.75 13.87
N HIS A 219 -1.08 0.26 15.07
CA HIS A 219 -0.08 -0.17 16.06
C HIS A 219 0.86 -1.26 15.54
N THR A 220 0.45 -1.96 14.49
CA THR A 220 1.17 -3.05 13.85
C THR A 220 2.13 -2.60 12.74
N CYS A 221 2.18 -1.31 12.39
CA CYS A 221 3.11 -0.77 11.38
C CYS A 221 4.48 -0.45 11.98
N THR A 222 5.25 -1.49 12.28
CA THR A 222 6.48 -1.46 13.10
C THR A 222 7.77 -1.67 12.30
N GLY A 223 7.72 -1.78 10.98
CA GLY A 223 8.93 -1.91 10.15
C GLY A 223 9.63 -3.26 10.21
N ASP A 224 8.93 -4.33 10.61
CA ASP A 224 9.55 -5.64 10.90
C ASP A 224 10.37 -6.18 9.72
N GLY A 225 9.85 -6.11 8.49
CA GLY A 225 10.56 -6.56 7.29
C GLY A 225 11.83 -5.77 7.01
N GLY A 226 11.80 -4.44 7.18
CA GLY A 226 13.01 -3.61 7.10
C GLY A 226 14.04 -4.01 8.16
N GLY A 227 13.56 -4.29 9.39
CA GLY A 227 14.41 -4.82 10.45
C GLY A 227 15.05 -6.17 10.09
N MET A 228 14.31 -7.09 9.47
CA MET A 228 14.83 -8.38 9.00
C MET A 228 15.92 -8.20 7.93
N VAL A 229 15.68 -7.31 6.96
CA VAL A 229 16.63 -6.98 5.89
C VAL A 229 17.94 -6.41 6.47
N LEU A 230 17.86 -5.44 7.39
CA LEU A 230 19.04 -4.86 8.03
C LEU A 230 19.84 -5.90 8.84
N ARG A 231 19.16 -6.78 9.59
CA ARG A 231 19.83 -7.86 10.34
C ARG A 231 20.49 -8.90 9.44
N ALA A 232 19.96 -9.09 8.23
CA ALA A 232 20.58 -9.91 7.18
C ALA A 232 21.76 -9.20 6.48
N GLY A 233 22.13 -7.98 6.87
CA GLY A 233 23.24 -7.23 6.27
C GLY A 233 22.92 -6.59 4.92
N LEU A 234 21.64 -6.49 4.56
CA LEU A 234 21.18 -5.91 3.30
C LEU A 234 20.77 -4.44 3.48
N PRO A 235 20.94 -3.59 2.46
CA PRO A 235 20.61 -2.18 2.56
C PRO A 235 19.11 -1.92 2.49
N LEU A 236 18.70 -0.80 3.08
CA LEU A 236 17.42 -0.14 2.83
C LEU A 236 17.68 1.18 2.10
N GLN A 237 16.66 1.75 1.48
CA GLN A 237 16.78 2.96 0.65
C GLN A 237 15.77 4.03 1.11
N ASP A 238 16.16 5.30 1.01
CA ASP A 238 15.29 6.48 1.13
C ASP A 238 14.48 6.58 2.45
N LEU A 239 15.02 6.06 3.56
CA LEU A 239 14.31 5.99 4.86
C LEU A 239 14.07 7.36 5.50
N GLU A 240 14.80 8.39 5.09
CA GLU A 240 14.61 9.78 5.51
C GLU A 240 13.35 10.41 4.92
N PHE A 241 12.81 9.87 3.83
CA PHE A 241 11.63 10.40 3.14
C PHE A 241 10.32 9.92 3.78
N VAL A 242 9.99 10.51 4.93
CA VAL A 242 8.74 10.23 5.64
C VAL A 242 7.62 11.19 5.24
N GLN A 243 6.55 10.64 4.67
CA GLN A 243 5.38 11.43 4.28
C GLN A 243 4.49 11.78 5.47
N PHE A 244 4.27 13.07 5.69
CA PHE A 244 3.26 13.59 6.62
C PHE A 244 1.98 13.90 5.86
N HIS A 245 0.90 13.17 6.14
CA HIS A 245 -0.39 13.44 5.53
C HIS A 245 -0.99 14.74 6.10
N PRO A 246 -1.48 15.68 5.27
CA PRO A 246 -1.88 17.02 5.75
C PRO A 246 -3.00 17.01 6.81
N THR A 247 -3.93 16.06 6.70
CA THR A 247 -5.17 16.03 7.49
C THR A 247 -5.29 14.81 8.40
N GLY A 248 -4.33 14.61 9.31
CA GLY A 248 -4.53 13.76 10.48
C GLY A 248 -5.35 14.50 11.54
N ILE A 249 -6.35 13.87 12.14
CA ILE A 249 -7.22 14.53 13.13
C ILE A 249 -6.40 14.96 14.35
N TYR A 250 -6.62 16.19 14.82
CA TYR A 250 -5.93 16.72 15.99
C TYR A 250 -6.18 15.86 17.23
N GLY A 251 -5.13 15.63 18.03
CA GLY A 251 -5.16 14.76 19.21
C GLY A 251 -5.08 13.28 18.87
N ALA A 252 -6.06 12.72 18.14
CA ALA A 252 -6.14 11.26 17.94
C ALA A 252 -5.28 10.71 16.80
N GLY A 253 -4.91 11.51 15.80
CA GLY A 253 -4.04 11.11 14.70
C GLY A 253 -4.68 10.25 13.60
N CYS A 254 -5.96 9.88 13.72
CA CYS A 254 -6.71 9.19 12.66
C CYS A 254 -6.71 9.98 11.35
N LEU A 255 -6.54 9.28 10.23
CA LEU A 255 -6.57 9.86 8.89
C LEU A 255 -7.96 10.40 8.54
N ILE A 256 -8.02 11.64 8.07
CA ILE A 256 -9.12 12.17 7.26
C ILE A 256 -8.65 12.22 5.81
N THR A 257 -9.34 11.49 4.93
CA THR A 257 -8.97 11.34 3.53
C THR A 257 -8.73 12.67 2.83
N GLU A 258 -7.69 12.72 1.99
CA GLU A 258 -7.49 13.80 1.03
C GLU A 258 -8.66 13.92 0.03
N GLY A 259 -9.47 12.87 -0.11
CA GLY A 259 -10.74 12.91 -0.82
C GLY A 259 -11.68 14.00 -0.30
N VAL A 260 -11.61 14.41 0.97
CA VAL A 260 -12.41 15.56 1.47
C VAL A 260 -12.07 16.83 0.69
N ARG A 261 -10.78 17.06 0.40
CA ARG A 261 -10.33 18.19 -0.42
C ARG A 261 -10.64 17.97 -1.91
N GLY A 262 -10.52 16.72 -2.37
CA GLY A 262 -10.91 16.32 -3.73
C GLY A 262 -12.38 16.60 -4.05
N GLU A 263 -13.26 16.42 -3.06
CA GLU A 263 -14.70 16.66 -3.15
C GLU A 263 -15.09 18.13 -2.81
N GLY A 264 -14.10 19.04 -2.74
CA GLY A 264 -14.34 20.49 -2.60
C GLY A 264 -14.09 21.09 -1.21
N GLY A 265 -13.72 20.28 -0.22
CA GLY A 265 -13.25 20.79 1.08
C GLY A 265 -11.95 21.58 0.95
N TYR A 266 -11.69 22.47 1.90
CA TYR A 266 -10.48 23.30 1.91
C TYR A 266 -10.01 23.60 3.32
N LEU A 267 -8.74 23.97 3.45
CA LEU A 267 -8.09 24.27 4.73
C LEU A 267 -8.21 25.77 5.05
N THR A 268 -8.53 26.07 6.31
CA THR A 268 -8.58 27.46 6.82
C THR A 268 -7.72 27.62 8.07
N ASN A 269 -7.10 28.78 8.23
CA ASN A 269 -6.41 29.13 9.47
C ASN A 269 -7.37 29.74 10.51
N SER A 270 -6.86 30.15 11.67
CA SER A 270 -7.64 30.75 12.76
C SER A 270 -8.34 32.07 12.40
N LYS A 271 -8.01 32.68 11.26
CA LYS A 271 -8.64 33.90 10.73
C LYS A 271 -9.69 33.61 9.66
N GLY A 272 -9.93 32.34 9.34
CA GLY A 272 -10.83 31.92 8.26
C GLY A 272 -10.23 32.09 6.84
N GLU A 273 -8.95 32.42 6.72
CA GLU A 273 -8.28 32.52 5.41
C GLU A 273 -8.05 31.12 4.84
N ARG A 274 -8.44 30.92 3.58
CA ARG A 274 -8.07 29.75 2.78
C ARG A 274 -6.62 29.85 2.32
N PHE A 275 -5.70 29.62 3.25
CA PHE A 275 -4.29 29.94 3.10
C PHE A 275 -3.60 29.21 1.94
N MET A 276 -4.09 28.04 1.50
CA MET A 276 -3.51 27.31 0.37
C MET A 276 -3.56 28.07 -0.96
N GLU A 277 -4.45 29.05 -1.12
CA GLU A 277 -4.46 29.94 -2.29
C GLU A 277 -3.20 30.82 -2.36
N ARG A 278 -2.55 31.08 -1.22
CA ARG A 278 -1.29 31.82 -1.12
C ARG A 278 -0.06 30.94 -1.36
N TYR A 279 -0.05 29.72 -0.80
CA TYR A 279 1.12 28.82 -0.90
C TYR A 279 1.18 28.04 -2.22
N ALA A 280 0.03 27.67 -2.79
CA ALA A 280 -0.06 26.96 -4.06
C ALA A 280 -1.17 27.56 -4.93
N PRO A 281 -0.96 28.73 -5.57
CA PRO A 281 -2.05 29.46 -6.25
C PRO A 281 -2.82 28.63 -7.30
N ASN A 282 -2.11 27.74 -8.01
CA ASN A 282 -2.70 26.88 -9.03
C ASN A 282 -3.49 25.71 -8.40
N ALA A 283 -2.80 24.86 -7.62
CA ALA A 283 -3.37 23.61 -7.11
C ALA A 283 -4.18 23.75 -5.81
N LYS A 284 -3.96 24.85 -5.07
CA LYS A 284 -4.57 25.16 -3.77
C LYS A 284 -4.45 23.95 -2.83
N ASP A 285 -5.57 23.53 -2.24
CA ASP A 285 -5.65 22.40 -1.31
C ASP A 285 -5.33 21.04 -1.95
N LEU A 286 -5.26 20.95 -3.28
CA LEU A 286 -4.86 19.76 -4.05
C LEU A 286 -3.40 19.82 -4.52
N ALA A 287 -2.57 20.66 -3.92
CA ALA A 287 -1.11 20.57 -4.08
C ALA A 287 -0.56 19.23 -3.54
N SER A 288 0.71 18.95 -3.82
CA SER A 288 1.40 17.78 -3.29
C SER A 288 1.42 17.81 -1.75
N ARG A 289 1.38 16.64 -1.13
CA ARG A 289 1.23 16.51 0.33
C ARG A 289 2.32 17.22 1.12
N ASP A 290 3.54 17.15 0.64
CA ASP A 290 4.69 17.79 1.26
C ASP A 290 4.56 19.33 1.26
N VAL A 291 4.01 19.92 0.19
CA VAL A 291 3.70 21.36 0.12
C VAL A 291 2.57 21.72 1.08
N VAL A 292 1.46 20.96 1.08
CA VAL A 292 0.31 21.26 1.96
C VAL A 292 0.67 21.09 3.43
N SER A 293 1.45 20.08 3.79
CA SER A 293 1.86 19.85 5.19
C SER A 293 2.85 20.88 5.72
N ARG A 294 3.60 21.57 4.86
CA ARG A 294 4.54 22.65 5.25
C ARG A 294 3.87 24.03 5.36
N ALA A 295 2.77 24.24 4.64
CA ALA A 295 2.05 25.51 4.56
C ALA A 295 1.29 25.84 5.85
#